data_AF-A0A172Q4Y6-F1
#
_entry.id   AF-A0A172Q4Y6-F1
#
_cell.length_a   1.000
_cell.length_b   1.000
_cell.length_c   1.000
_cell.angle_alpha   90.00
_cell.angle_beta   90.00
_cell.angle_gamma   90.00
#
_symmetry.space_group_name_H-M   'P 1'
#
loop_
_entity.id
_entity.type
_entity.pdbx_description
1 polymer ?
#
loop_
_entity_poly.entity_id
_entity_poly.type
_entity_poly.pdbx_seq_one_letter_code
_entity_poly.pdbx_strand_id
1 'polypeptide(L)'
;MSLTIKTNLPNMDVLLNQKRLAASDSEDFSVTVDRLPIADDYTASISGRYNDKTVVEQVYDGENPVLDLLVTFKNFTVNSNLTDGDLYFGETKVAALDNGTYQVEDYPVTDSADAYVKKNFEDGDLESNKQPLAEIAEGATVDLNVDNLLDETGAVQYLQTVFDQLSAYAETKQDPM
;
A
#
# COMPACT_ATOMS: atom_id res chain seq x y z
N MET A 1 -17.03 22.60 -18.14
CA MET A 1 -17.06 22.24 -16.70
C MET A 1 -15.98 23.04 -15.97
N SER A 2 -16.04 23.15 -14.64
CA SER A 2 -14.95 23.64 -13.79
C SER A 2 -14.54 22.53 -12.81
N LEU A 3 -13.24 22.31 -12.63
CA LEU A 3 -12.69 21.36 -11.66
C LEU A 3 -11.85 22.13 -10.65
N THR A 4 -12.09 21.90 -9.36
CA THR A 4 -11.31 22.47 -8.26
C THR A 4 -10.45 21.38 -7.65
N ILE A 5 -9.16 21.63 -7.51
CA ILE A 5 -8.20 20.70 -6.88
C ILE A 5 -7.71 21.35 -5.60
N LYS A 6 -7.76 20.60 -4.49
CA LYS A 6 -7.32 21.06 -3.16
C LYS A 6 -6.19 20.19 -2.63
N THR A 7 -5.27 20.78 -1.88
CA THR A 7 -4.22 20.04 -1.16
C THR A 7 -3.68 20.83 0.02
N ASN A 8 -3.17 20.12 1.02
CA ASN A 8 -2.48 20.67 2.18
C ASN A 8 -0.96 20.53 2.13
N LEU A 9 -0.41 20.16 0.98
CA LEU A 9 1.02 19.96 0.80
C LEU A 9 1.64 21.19 0.14
N PRO A 10 2.49 21.96 0.84
CA PRO A 10 3.15 23.10 0.24
C PRO A 10 4.32 22.67 -0.67
N ASN A 11 4.64 23.50 -1.66
CA ASN A 11 5.75 23.34 -2.61
C ASN A 11 5.64 22.11 -3.53
N MET A 12 4.43 21.63 -3.81
CA MET A 12 4.18 20.50 -4.71
C MET A 12 3.62 20.97 -6.05
N ASP A 13 3.92 20.26 -7.14
CA ASP A 13 3.28 20.53 -8.42
C ASP A 13 1.93 19.82 -8.47
N VAL A 14 0.87 20.58 -8.79
CA VAL A 14 -0.47 20.08 -9.05
C VAL A 14 -0.61 19.87 -10.55
N LEU A 15 -1.06 18.68 -10.95
CA LEU A 15 -1.13 18.27 -12.35
C LEU A 15 -2.54 17.82 -12.70
N LEU A 16 -2.88 18.03 -13.96
CA LEU A 16 -4.08 17.50 -14.58
C LEU A 16 -3.68 16.85 -15.90
N ASN A 17 -3.99 15.57 -16.05
CA ASN A 17 -3.55 14.72 -17.15
C ASN A 17 -2.03 14.85 -17.39
N GLN A 18 -1.26 14.76 -16.30
CA GLN A 18 0.21 14.88 -16.28
C GLN A 18 0.76 16.25 -16.74
N LYS A 19 -0.09 17.26 -16.90
CA LYS A 19 0.33 18.63 -17.19
C LYS A 19 0.23 19.47 -15.93
N ARG A 20 1.33 20.15 -15.59
CA ARG A 20 1.39 21.08 -14.47
C ARG A 20 0.37 22.20 -14.64
N LEU A 21 -0.50 22.35 -13.64
CA LEU A 21 -1.47 23.44 -13.52
C LEU A 21 -0.93 24.59 -12.68
N ALA A 22 -0.39 24.25 -11.50
CA ALA A 22 0.11 25.20 -10.52
C ALA A 22 1.14 24.52 -9.60
N ALA A 23 1.85 25.32 -8.81
CA ALA A 23 2.55 24.84 -7.62
C ALA A 23 1.74 25.27 -6.39
N SER A 24 1.55 24.35 -5.45
CA SER A 24 1.02 24.67 -4.14
C SER A 24 2.05 25.44 -3.32
N ASP A 25 1.58 26.40 -2.54
CA ASP A 25 2.41 27.29 -1.71
C ASP A 25 1.97 27.31 -0.23
N SER A 26 0.92 26.58 0.11
CA SER A 26 0.25 26.64 1.41
C SER A 26 -0.41 25.31 1.79
N GLU A 27 -0.73 25.16 3.07
CA GLU A 27 -1.45 24.00 3.64
C GLU A 27 -2.96 24.02 3.38
N ASP A 28 -3.47 25.04 2.70
CA ASP A 28 -4.88 25.17 2.31
C ASP A 28 -4.99 25.53 0.80
N PHE A 29 -4.04 25.03 0.00
CA PHE A 29 -3.95 25.39 -1.41
C PHE A 29 -5.16 24.88 -2.21
N SER A 30 -5.69 25.74 -3.08
CA SER A 30 -6.79 25.42 -3.98
C SER A 30 -6.58 26.07 -5.33
N VAL A 31 -6.76 25.31 -6.41
CA VAL A 31 -6.73 25.82 -7.78
C VAL A 31 -7.97 25.35 -8.54
N THR A 32 -8.61 26.26 -9.26
CA THR A 32 -9.77 25.95 -10.10
C THR A 32 -9.39 26.08 -11.56
N VAL A 33 -9.68 25.04 -12.34
CA VAL A 33 -9.54 25.03 -13.80
C VAL A 33 -10.92 25.18 -14.42
N ASP A 34 -11.14 26.33 -15.04
CA ASP A 34 -12.39 26.63 -15.73
C ASP A 34 -12.39 26.13 -17.17
N ARG A 35 -13.60 25.94 -17.70
CA ARG A 35 -13.86 25.61 -19.12
C ARG A 35 -13.18 24.32 -19.59
N LEU A 36 -13.05 23.34 -18.70
CA LEU A 36 -12.68 21.99 -19.10
C LEU A 36 -13.73 21.43 -20.08
N PRO A 37 -13.29 20.84 -21.21
CA PRO A 37 -14.15 20.03 -22.05
C PRO A 37 -14.89 18.99 -21.21
N ILE A 38 -16.13 18.67 -21.59
CA ILE A 38 -16.85 17.56 -20.96
C ILE A 38 -16.16 16.29 -21.43
N ALA A 39 -15.35 15.71 -20.56
CA ALA A 39 -14.68 14.43 -20.73
C ALA A 39 -14.76 13.70 -19.38
N ASP A 40 -14.93 12.39 -19.44
CA ASP A 40 -15.23 11.56 -18.27
C ASP A 40 -13.95 10.99 -17.62
N ASP A 41 -12.75 11.40 -18.08
CA ASP A 41 -11.49 10.70 -17.82
C ASP A 41 -10.33 11.60 -17.37
N TYR A 42 -10.61 12.76 -16.76
CA TYR A 42 -9.53 13.56 -16.19
C TYR A 42 -8.84 12.82 -15.04
N THR A 43 -7.51 12.89 -14.96
CA THR A 43 -6.73 12.40 -13.82
C THR A 43 -5.97 13.58 -13.26
N ALA A 44 -6.24 13.95 -12.01
CA ALA A 44 -5.49 15.02 -11.37
C ALA A 44 -4.62 14.44 -10.25
N SER A 45 -3.33 14.66 -10.38
CA SER A 45 -2.33 14.11 -9.48
C SER A 45 -1.53 15.24 -8.86
N ILE A 46 -1.02 14.98 -7.66
CA ILE A 46 0.09 15.75 -7.15
C ILE A 46 1.32 14.93 -7.47
N SER A 47 2.08 15.38 -8.47
CA SER A 47 3.40 14.82 -8.70
C SER A 47 4.38 15.66 -7.92
N GLY A 48 5.02 15.01 -6.96
CA GLY A 48 5.98 15.62 -6.07
C GLY A 48 6.52 14.54 -5.15
N ARG A 49 7.62 14.87 -4.48
CA ARG A 49 8.13 14.08 -3.37
C ARG A 49 8.04 14.92 -2.11
N TYR A 50 7.25 14.46 -1.15
CA TYR A 50 7.28 14.99 0.21
C TYR A 50 8.19 14.06 1.00
N ASN A 51 9.35 14.53 1.45
CA ASN A 51 10.36 13.73 2.15
C ASN A 51 10.70 12.41 1.41
N ASP A 52 10.96 12.49 0.10
CA ASP A 52 11.23 11.35 -0.81
C ASP A 52 10.10 10.33 -1.01
N LYS A 53 8.90 10.59 -0.46
CA LYS A 53 7.71 9.73 -0.61
C LYS A 53 6.81 10.25 -1.72
N THR A 54 6.21 9.34 -2.50
CA THR A 54 5.25 9.69 -3.56
C THR A 54 3.93 10.15 -2.93
N VAL A 55 3.41 11.29 -3.39
CA VAL A 55 2.39 12.05 -2.64
C VAL A 55 1.06 12.16 -3.37
N VAL A 56 0.50 11.03 -3.80
CA VAL A 56 -0.92 10.90 -4.20
C VAL A 56 -1.24 11.20 -5.67
N GLU A 57 -1.93 10.24 -6.28
CA GLU A 57 -2.66 10.37 -7.54
C GLU A 57 -4.14 10.07 -7.31
N GLN A 58 -5.04 10.91 -7.81
CA GLN A 58 -6.47 10.66 -7.78
C GLN A 58 -7.08 10.86 -9.17
N VAL A 59 -7.92 9.92 -9.58
CA VAL A 59 -8.65 10.02 -10.84
C VAL A 59 -9.95 10.79 -10.58
N TYR A 60 -10.28 11.73 -11.46
CA TYR A 60 -11.57 12.43 -11.39
C TYR A 60 -12.68 11.44 -11.76
N ASP A 61 -13.71 11.37 -10.93
CA ASP A 61 -14.79 10.38 -11.01
C ASP A 61 -15.89 10.72 -12.02
N GLY A 62 -15.78 11.85 -12.73
CA GLY A 62 -16.81 12.31 -13.66
C GLY A 62 -17.97 13.07 -13.01
N GLU A 63 -18.10 13.03 -11.68
CA GLU A 63 -19.28 13.51 -10.96
C GLU A 63 -18.97 14.70 -10.03
N ASN A 64 -17.87 14.64 -9.28
CA ASN A 64 -17.55 15.59 -8.21
C ASN A 64 -16.58 16.68 -8.68
N PRO A 65 -17.02 17.93 -8.92
CA PRO A 65 -16.17 19.00 -9.46
C PRO A 65 -15.08 19.49 -8.49
N VAL A 66 -14.90 18.80 -7.36
CA VAL A 66 -13.84 19.01 -6.38
C VAL A 66 -13.06 17.70 -6.24
N LEU A 67 -11.78 17.74 -6.58
CA LEU A 67 -10.82 16.68 -6.31
C LEU A 67 -10.04 17.04 -5.05
N ASP A 68 -10.24 16.25 -4.00
CA ASP A 68 -9.66 16.52 -2.68
C ASP A 68 -8.41 15.66 -2.48
N LEU A 69 -7.24 16.29 -2.61
CA LEU A 69 -5.93 15.67 -2.44
C LEU A 69 -5.31 16.04 -1.09
N LEU A 70 -6.15 16.28 -0.07
CA LEU A 70 -5.70 16.42 1.31
C LEU A 70 -5.10 15.09 1.80
N VAL A 71 -3.95 15.19 2.46
CA VAL A 71 -3.31 14.05 3.11
C VAL A 71 -3.32 14.19 4.61
N THR A 72 -3.42 13.07 5.31
CA THR A 72 -3.17 13.01 6.75
C THR A 72 -1.81 12.38 6.98
N PHE A 73 -0.96 13.03 7.78
CA PHE A 73 0.31 12.44 8.18
C PHE A 73 0.08 11.47 9.32
N LYS A 74 0.55 10.23 9.16
CA LYS A 74 0.42 9.19 10.18
C LYS A 74 1.77 8.67 10.64
N ASN A 75 1.84 8.41 11.94
CA ASN A 75 2.93 7.68 12.57
C ASN A 75 2.36 6.39 13.18
N PHE A 76 2.93 5.23 12.86
CA PHE A 76 2.49 3.95 13.41
C PHE A 76 3.58 2.89 13.26
N THR A 77 3.46 1.82 14.03
CA THR A 77 4.37 0.68 13.95
C THR A 77 3.70 -0.46 13.20
N VAL A 78 4.42 -1.06 12.26
CA VAL A 78 4.00 -2.28 11.57
C VAL A 78 4.73 -3.46 12.18
N ASN A 79 4.01 -4.54 12.45
CA ASN A 79 4.54 -5.86 12.76
C ASN A 79 4.04 -6.89 11.73
N SER A 80 4.86 -7.87 11.41
CA SER A 80 4.53 -8.96 10.49
C SER A 80 5.29 -10.22 10.85
N ASN A 81 4.63 -11.36 10.71
CA ASN A 81 5.27 -12.68 10.72
C ASN A 81 6.10 -12.94 9.44
N LEU A 82 5.98 -12.11 8.40
CA LEU A 82 6.83 -12.12 7.22
C LEU A 82 8.06 -11.24 7.47
N THR A 83 9.05 -11.79 8.18
CA THR A 83 10.12 -11.01 8.82
C THR A 83 11.02 -10.24 7.86
N ASP A 84 11.13 -10.69 6.62
CA ASP A 84 11.93 -10.11 5.55
C ASP A 84 11.07 -9.67 4.34
N GLY A 85 9.79 -9.36 4.60
CA GLY A 85 8.88 -8.80 3.61
C GLY A 85 9.12 -7.32 3.35
N ASP A 86 8.48 -6.81 2.30
CA ASP A 86 8.44 -5.40 1.96
C ASP A 86 7.08 -4.81 2.36
N LEU A 87 7.09 -3.64 3.00
CA LEU A 87 5.89 -2.87 3.34
C LEU A 87 5.41 -2.08 2.12
N TYR A 88 4.13 -2.21 1.81
CA TYR A 88 3.46 -1.50 0.72
C TYR A 88 2.28 -0.71 1.24
N PHE A 89 2.09 0.47 0.65
CA PHE A 89 0.88 1.29 0.76
C PHE A 89 0.27 1.45 -0.64
N GLY A 90 -0.89 0.85 -0.86
CA GLY A 90 -1.44 0.67 -2.21
C GLY A 90 -0.45 -0.11 -3.09
N GLU A 91 -0.07 0.44 -4.23
CA GLU A 91 0.92 -0.20 -5.13
C GLU A 91 2.37 0.25 -4.87
N THR A 92 2.59 1.14 -3.91
CA THR A 92 3.91 1.73 -3.66
C THR A 92 4.66 0.98 -2.55
N LYS A 93 5.87 0.51 -2.87
CA LYS A 93 6.80 -0.01 -1.87
C LYS A 93 7.32 1.13 -1.00
N VAL A 94 7.12 1.02 0.31
CA VAL A 94 7.52 2.02 1.29
C VAL A 94 8.90 1.70 1.87
N ALA A 95 9.08 0.46 2.32
CA ALA A 95 10.32 0.01 2.97
C ALA A 95 10.44 -1.52 2.96
N ALA A 96 11.64 -2.03 3.20
CA ALA A 96 11.82 -3.43 3.63
C ALA A 96 11.66 -3.50 5.15
N LEU A 97 11.03 -4.57 5.64
CA LEU A 97 10.94 -4.82 7.08
C LEU A 97 12.30 -5.26 7.63
N ASP A 98 12.57 -4.86 8.88
CA ASP A 98 13.69 -5.38 9.65
C ASP A 98 13.14 -6.29 10.75
N ASN A 99 13.39 -7.59 10.61
CA ASN A 99 12.90 -8.62 11.52
C ASN A 99 11.38 -8.54 11.78
N GLY A 100 10.61 -8.28 10.72
CA GLY A 100 9.14 -8.21 10.76
C GLY A 100 8.59 -6.90 11.28
N THR A 101 9.43 -5.90 11.59
CA THR A 101 8.97 -4.63 12.14
C THR A 101 9.42 -3.47 11.26
N TYR A 102 8.59 -2.43 11.19
CA TYR A 102 8.94 -1.15 10.60
C TYR A 102 8.21 0.00 11.30
N GLN A 103 8.93 1.09 11.59
CA GLN A 103 8.34 2.31 12.14
C GLN A 103 8.01 3.27 11.01
N VAL A 104 6.72 3.53 10.82
CA VAL A 104 6.23 4.53 9.89
C VAL A 104 6.21 5.87 10.61
N GLU A 105 6.94 6.84 10.06
CA GLU A 105 7.01 8.20 10.58
C GLU A 105 6.66 9.19 9.48
N ASP A 106 5.85 10.19 9.81
CA ASP A 106 5.48 11.32 8.95
C ASP A 106 5.11 10.86 7.53
N TYR A 107 4.26 9.83 7.41
CA TYR A 107 3.86 9.30 6.11
C TYR A 107 2.56 9.96 5.64
N PRO A 108 2.53 10.57 4.43
CA PRO A 108 1.33 11.16 3.87
C PRO A 108 0.36 10.06 3.41
N VAL A 109 -0.78 9.94 4.09
CA VAL A 109 -1.81 8.93 3.84
C VAL A 109 -3.03 9.58 3.16
N THR A 110 -3.59 8.89 2.17
CA THR A 110 -4.95 9.11 1.69
C THR A 110 -5.92 8.08 2.22
N ASP A 111 -7.20 8.44 2.23
CA ASP A 111 -8.26 7.57 2.73
C ASP A 111 -8.49 6.31 1.86
N SER A 112 -7.90 6.25 0.67
CA SER A 112 -8.12 5.21 -0.34
C SER A 112 -7.10 4.08 -0.37
N ALA A 113 -6.01 4.16 0.40
CA ALA A 113 -4.90 3.22 0.30
C ALA A 113 -4.84 2.21 1.47
N ASP A 114 -4.50 0.97 1.15
CA ASP A 114 -4.31 -0.11 2.13
C ASP A 114 -2.82 -0.32 2.43
N ALA A 115 -2.52 -0.67 3.68
CA ALA A 115 -1.22 -1.18 4.12
C ALA A 115 -1.20 -2.71 4.10
N TYR A 116 -0.13 -3.27 3.54
CA TYR A 116 0.14 -4.71 3.56
C TYR A 116 1.63 -4.99 3.41
N VAL A 117 2.03 -6.20 3.76
CA VAL A 117 3.39 -6.70 3.58
C VAL A 117 3.37 -7.73 2.48
N LYS A 118 4.32 -7.62 1.55
CA LYS A 118 4.47 -8.53 0.42
C LYS A 118 5.89 -9.03 0.33
N LYS A 119 6.06 -10.31 0.03
CA LYS A 119 7.34 -10.89 -0.37
C LYS A 119 7.17 -11.64 -1.66
N ASN A 120 8.04 -11.35 -2.62
CA ASN A 120 8.04 -12.02 -3.92
C ASN A 120 9.03 -13.18 -3.88
N PHE A 121 8.61 -14.35 -4.33
CA PHE A 121 9.42 -15.54 -4.55
C PHE A 121 9.45 -15.85 -6.05
N GLU A 122 10.36 -16.74 -6.48
CA GLU A 122 10.44 -17.13 -7.90
C GLU A 122 9.17 -17.85 -8.39
N ASP A 123 8.47 -18.53 -7.49
CA ASP A 123 7.31 -19.38 -7.74
C ASP A 123 5.97 -18.73 -7.34
N GLY A 124 5.99 -17.53 -6.77
CA GLY A 124 4.78 -16.80 -6.42
C GLY A 124 5.02 -15.67 -5.41
N ASP A 125 3.95 -14.96 -5.09
CA ASP A 125 3.98 -13.87 -4.12
C ASP A 125 3.21 -14.24 -2.86
N LEU A 126 3.72 -13.80 -1.72
CA LEU A 126 3.08 -13.96 -0.42
C LEU A 126 2.67 -12.57 0.10
N GLU A 127 1.37 -12.39 0.34
CA GLU A 127 0.79 -11.14 0.84
C GLU A 127 0.14 -11.35 2.21
N SER A 128 0.31 -10.39 3.10
CA SER A 128 -0.39 -10.34 4.40
C SER A 128 -1.85 -9.94 4.25
N ASN A 129 -2.59 -9.96 5.36
CA ASN A 129 -3.84 -9.20 5.45
C ASN A 129 -3.59 -7.71 5.12
N LYS A 130 -4.58 -7.08 4.49
CA LYS A 130 -4.58 -5.66 4.15
C LYS A 130 -5.32 -4.87 5.22
N GLN A 131 -4.78 -3.72 5.61
CA GLN A 131 -5.42 -2.81 6.56
C GLN A 131 -5.59 -1.43 5.91
N PRO A 132 -6.81 -0.88 5.82
CA PRO A 132 -7.01 0.46 5.32
C PRO A 132 -6.21 1.48 6.13
N LEU A 133 -5.36 2.28 5.48
CA LEU A 133 -4.53 3.26 6.16
C LEU A 133 -5.38 4.31 6.88
N ALA A 134 -6.56 4.63 6.35
CA ALA A 134 -7.54 5.53 6.96
C ALA A 134 -7.92 5.08 8.39
N GLU A 135 -8.03 3.78 8.62
CA GLU A 135 -8.47 3.18 9.88
C GLU A 135 -7.36 3.03 10.92
N ILE A 136 -6.09 3.13 10.50
CA ILE A 136 -4.94 3.04 11.42
C ILE A 136 -4.90 4.29 12.30
N ALA A 137 -5.03 4.14 13.62
CA ALA A 137 -4.93 5.26 14.54
C ALA A 137 -3.50 5.79 14.67
N GLU A 138 -3.37 7.08 15.00
CA GLU A 138 -2.07 7.72 15.23
C GLU A 138 -1.34 7.07 16.42
N GLY A 139 -0.07 6.74 16.21
CA GLY A 139 0.79 6.04 17.17
C GLY A 139 0.44 4.56 17.39
N ALA A 140 -0.47 3.98 16.61
CA ALA A 140 -0.89 2.59 16.78
C ALA A 140 0.18 1.58 16.35
N THR A 141 -0.02 0.34 16.77
CA THR A 141 0.70 -0.82 16.23
C THR A 141 -0.28 -1.66 15.42
N VAL A 142 0.12 -2.04 14.21
CA VAL A 142 -0.70 -2.80 13.27
C VAL A 142 0.01 -4.10 12.92
N ASP A 143 -0.71 -5.20 13.06
CA ASP A 143 -0.22 -6.53 12.67
C ASP A 143 -0.69 -6.85 11.25
N LEU A 144 0.28 -6.97 10.34
CA LEU A 144 0.11 -7.32 8.93
C LEU A 144 0.72 -8.71 8.72
N ASN A 145 -0.01 -9.74 9.12
CA ASN A 145 0.43 -11.14 9.12
C ASN A 145 -0.10 -11.91 7.90
N VAL A 146 0.64 -12.93 7.52
CA VAL A 146 0.20 -13.92 6.54
C VAL A 146 -0.39 -15.12 7.29
N ASP A 147 -1.61 -15.49 6.93
CA ASP A 147 -2.28 -16.66 7.49
C ASP A 147 -1.62 -17.96 7.03
N ASN A 148 -1.52 -18.94 7.94
CA ASN A 148 -0.96 -20.26 7.67
C ASN A 148 0.47 -20.24 7.10
N LEU A 149 1.25 -19.22 7.43
CA LEU A 149 2.67 -19.17 7.09
C LEU A 149 3.38 -20.38 7.72
N LEU A 150 3.90 -21.28 6.88
CA LEU A 150 4.76 -22.36 7.35
C LEU A 150 6.09 -21.78 7.81
N ASP A 151 6.36 -21.87 9.11
CA ASP A 151 7.69 -21.64 9.63
C ASP A 151 8.62 -22.83 9.32
N GLU A 152 9.92 -22.65 9.56
CA GLU A 152 10.93 -23.68 9.30
C GLU A 152 10.62 -24.99 10.03
N THR A 153 10.10 -24.91 11.26
CA THR A 153 9.78 -26.10 12.05
C THR A 153 8.61 -26.87 11.45
N GLY A 154 7.54 -26.17 11.08
CA GLY A 154 6.37 -26.72 10.40
C GLY A 154 6.72 -27.30 9.05
N ALA A 155 7.61 -26.65 8.29
CA ALA A 155 8.10 -27.16 7.00
C ALA A 155 8.89 -28.46 7.15
N VAL A 156 9.79 -28.53 8.14
CA VAL A 156 10.54 -29.76 8.43
C VAL A 156 9.60 -30.90 8.83
N GLN A 157 8.64 -30.64 9.71
CA GLN A 157 7.67 -31.65 10.13
C GLN A 157 6.79 -32.12 8.97
N TYR A 158 6.36 -31.20 8.10
CA TYR A 158 5.58 -31.53 6.92
C TYR A 158 6.37 -32.43 5.96
N LEU A 159 7.64 -32.08 5.67
CA LEU A 159 8.51 -32.88 4.82
C LEU A 159 8.77 -34.27 5.39
N GLN A 160 8.99 -34.38 6.71
CA GLN A 160 9.14 -35.67 7.39
C GLN A 160 7.86 -36.52 7.26
N THR A 161 6.70 -35.90 7.48
CA THR A 161 5.40 -36.59 7.36
C THR A 161 5.18 -37.11 5.94
N VAL A 162 5.46 -36.30 4.92
CA VAL A 162 5.35 -36.72 3.51
C VAL A 162 6.35 -37.83 3.19
N PHE A 163 7.58 -37.74 3.69
CA PHE A 163 8.60 -38.78 3.50
C PHE A 163 8.17 -40.11 4.11
N ASP A 164 7.64 -40.11 5.32
CA ASP A 164 7.15 -41.31 6.01
C ASP A 164 5.96 -41.93 5.27
N GLN A 165 5.01 -41.09 4.79
CA GLN A 165 3.88 -41.54 3.99
C GLN A 165 4.31 -42.19 2.67
N LEU A 166 5.25 -41.57 1.95
CA LEU A 166 5.79 -42.13 0.69
C LEU A 166 6.55 -43.43 0.93
N SER A 167 7.29 -43.52 2.03
CA SER A 167 8.01 -44.73 2.41
C SER A 167 7.05 -45.88 2.74
N ALA A 168 6.01 -45.60 3.54
CA ALA A 168 4.97 -46.57 3.85
C ALA A 168 4.22 -47.03 2.58
N TYR A 169 3.92 -46.12 1.66
CA TYR A 169 3.32 -46.47 0.38
C TYR A 169 4.24 -47.37 -0.45
N ALA A 170 5.54 -47.06 -0.52
CA ALA A 170 6.51 -47.85 -1.29
C ALA A 170 6.62 -49.29 -0.75
N GLU A 171 6.53 -49.47 0.58
CA GLU A 171 6.61 -50.78 1.23
C GLU A 171 5.30 -51.58 1.11
N THR A 172 4.15 -50.92 1.25
CA THR A 172 2.84 -51.59 1.35
C THR A 172 2.03 -51.59 0.06
N LYS A 173 2.38 -50.73 -0.90
CA LYS A 173 1.59 -50.38 -2.10
C LYS A 173 0.16 -49.92 -1.81
N GLN A 174 -0.08 -49.41 -0.60
CA GLN A 174 -1.37 -48.86 -0.18
C GLN A 174 -1.17 -47.43 0.28
N ASP A 175 -2.14 -46.56 -0.04
CA ASP A 175 -2.13 -45.19 0.45
C ASP A 175 -2.21 -45.20 1.98
N PRO A 176 -1.29 -44.51 2.69
CA PRO A 176 -1.38 -44.37 4.13
C PRO A 176 -2.66 -43.61 4.49
N MET A 177 -3.42 -44.13 5.46
CA MET A 177 -4.64 -43.48 5.99
C MET A 177 -4.33 -42.21 6.79
#